data_AF-A0A936VBD2-F1
#
_entry.id   AF-A0A936VBD2-F1
#
_cell.length_a   1.000
_cell.length_b   1.000
_cell.length_c   1.000
_cell.angle_alpha   90.00
_cell.angle_beta   90.00
_cell.angle_gamma   90.00
#
_symmetry.space_group_name_H-M   'P 1'
#
loop_
_entity.id
_entity.type
_entity.pdbx_description
1 polymer ?
#
loop_
_entity_poly.entity_id
_entity_poly.type
_entity_poly.pdbx_seq_one_letter_code
_entity_poly.pdbx_strand_id
1 'polypeptide(L)'
;MALMQAIEVRGVTLPAAYIRVDRITGGKYTGFNAEVGIYAAAGVSLPLDTFGLAFTFVSGQDLLETAYLAVKALPDFSSAADC
;
A
#
# COMPACT_ATOMS: atom_id res chain seq x y z
N MET A 1 -7.60 -4.30 4.23
CA MET A 1 -6.55 -5.12 3.61
C MET A 1 -5.24 -4.40 3.82
N ALA A 2 -4.27 -5.05 4.46
CA ALA A 2 -2.97 -4.45 4.72
C ALA A 2 -1.86 -5.51 4.66
N LEU A 3 -0.65 -5.03 4.49
CA LEU A 3 0.56 -5.83 4.44
C LEU A 3 1.38 -5.59 5.72
N MET A 4 2.02 -6.63 6.23
CA MET A 4 2.99 -6.54 7.30
C MET A 4 4.35 -7.02 6.84
N GLN A 5 5.37 -6.20 7.06
CA GLN A 5 6.76 -6.56 6.76
C GLN A 5 7.74 -5.81 7.66
N ALA A 6 8.89 -6.42 7.91
CA ALA A 6 10.05 -5.70 8.42
C ALA A 6 10.65 -4.82 7.31
N ILE A 7 10.66 -3.51 7.51
CA ILE A 7 11.20 -2.55 6.54
C ILE A 7 11.99 -1.46 7.25
N GLU A 8 12.88 -0.80 6.51
CA GLU A 8 13.58 0.38 6.99
C GLU A 8 12.93 1.63 6.39
N VAL A 9 12.46 2.53 7.25
CA VAL A 9 11.83 3.79 6.83
C VAL A 9 12.67 4.93 7.38
N ARG A 10 13.30 5.70 6.50
CA ARG A 10 14.11 6.89 6.85
C ARG A 10 15.19 6.59 7.91
N GLY A 11 15.85 5.44 7.83
CA GLY A 11 16.89 5.02 8.78
C GLY A 11 16.36 4.40 10.08
N VAL A 12 15.04 4.20 10.22
CA VAL A 12 14.43 3.49 11.35
C VAL A 12 13.96 2.13 10.89
N THR A 13 14.48 1.07 11.51
CA THR A 13 14.03 -0.30 11.26
C THR A 13 12.71 -0.54 11.98
N LEU A 14 11.65 -0.79 11.21
CA LEU A 14 10.36 -1.21 11.71
C LEU A 14 10.28 -2.74 11.59
N PRO A 15 10.23 -3.50 12.70
CA PRO A 15 10.17 -4.96 12.64
C PRO A 15 8.82 -5.49 12.12
N ALA A 16 7.77 -4.67 12.21
CA ALA A 16 6.43 -5.01 11.74
C ALA A 16 5.70 -3.74 11.27
N ALA A 17 6.14 -3.17 10.15
CA ALA A 17 5.42 -2.05 9.56
C ALA A 17 4.06 -2.51 9.03
N TYR A 18 3.05 -1.66 9.23
CA TYR A 18 1.71 -1.88 8.73
C TYR A 18 1.51 -1.01 7.48
N ILE A 19 1.36 -1.63 6.32
CA ILE A 19 1.30 -0.95 5.03
C ILE A 19 -0.10 -1.12 4.46
N ARG A 20 -0.79 -0.04 4.13
CA ARG A 20 -2.15 -0.12 3.58
C ARG A 20 -2.41 0.94 2.52
N VAL A 21 -3.39 0.66 1.66
CA VAL A 21 -3.94 1.66 0.74
C VAL A 21 -4.85 2.58 1.53
N ASP A 22 -4.48 3.85 1.65
CA ASP A 22 -5.26 4.86 2.38
C ASP A 22 -6.30 5.53 1.49
N ARG A 23 -5.94 5.77 0.23
CA ARG A 23 -6.80 6.44 -0.73
C ARG A 23 -6.54 5.95 -2.14
N ILE A 24 -7.60 5.89 -2.94
CA ILE A 24 -7.49 5.68 -4.38
C ILE A 24 -8.01 6.94 -5.07
N THR A 25 -7.24 7.43 -6.03
CA THR A 25 -7.55 8.63 -6.81
C THR A 25 -7.49 8.32 -8.30
N GLY A 26 -8.04 9.23 -9.11
CA GLY A 26 -8.09 9.10 -10.56
C GLY A 26 -9.37 8.46 -11.06
N GLY A 27 -9.31 7.83 -12.23
CA GLY A 27 -10.47 7.29 -12.91
C GLY A 27 -10.18 6.78 -14.31
N LYS A 28 -11.23 6.31 -14.98
CA LYS A 28 -11.16 5.63 -16.29
C LYS A 28 -10.31 6.36 -17.34
N TYR A 29 -10.30 7.70 -17.33
CA TYR A 29 -9.63 8.51 -18.35
C TYR A 29 -8.23 8.98 -17.94
N THR A 30 -7.93 9.03 -16.65
CA THR A 30 -6.66 9.58 -16.12
C THR A 30 -5.74 8.49 -15.56
N GLY A 31 -6.20 7.24 -15.51
CA GLY A 31 -5.54 6.17 -14.77
C GLY A 31 -5.89 6.21 -13.28
N PHE A 32 -5.64 5.11 -12.59
CA PHE A 32 -5.83 4.98 -11.15
C PHE A 32 -4.50 5.07 -10.42
N ASN A 33 -4.52 5.73 -9.27
CA ASN A 33 -3.36 5.85 -8.39
C ASN A 33 -3.78 5.55 -6.95
N ALA A 34 -3.04 4.68 -6.28
CA ALA A 34 -3.21 4.33 -4.89
C ALA A 34 -2.20 5.11 -4.05
N GLU A 35 -2.69 5.87 -3.08
CA GLU A 35 -1.89 6.42 -2.01
C GLU A 35 -1.75 5.34 -0.92
N VAL A 36 -0.52 4.93 -0.68
CA VAL A 36 -0.17 3.87 0.26
C VAL A 36 0.51 4.50 1.46
N GLY A 37 0.00 4.22 2.65
CA GLY A 37 0.57 4.63 3.91
C GLY A 37 1.38 3.51 4.55
N ILE A 38 2.54 3.88 5.06
CA ILE A 38 3.42 3.02 5.86
C ILE A 38 3.30 3.46 7.32
N TYR A 39 2.85 2.58 8.19
CA TYR A 39 2.58 2.86 9.59
C TYR A 39 3.50 2.04 10.50
N ALA A 40 3.80 2.58 11.68
CA ALA A 40 4.60 1.88 12.69
C ALA A 40 3.91 0.60 13.22
N ALA A 41 2.58 0.59 13.26
CA ALA A 41 1.75 -0.51 13.72
C ALA A 41 0.30 -0.32 13.26
N ALA A 42 -0.51 -1.37 13.37
CA ALA A 42 -1.95 -1.29 13.19
C ALA A 42 -2.58 -0.35 14.24
N GLY A 43 -3.52 0.50 13.82
CA GLY A 43 -4.21 1.46 14.71
C GLY A 43 -3.52 2.81 14.90
N VAL A 44 -2.33 3.01 14.32
CA VAL A 44 -1.69 4.34 14.27
C VAL A 44 -2.41 5.21 13.23
N SER A 45 -2.80 6.42 13.62
CA SER A 45 -3.59 7.32 12.77
C SER A 45 -2.77 8.01 11.68
N LEU A 46 -1.48 8.25 11.94
CA LEU A 46 -0.58 8.99 11.04
C LEU A 46 0.45 8.05 10.42
N PRO A 47 0.58 8.03 9.09
CA PRO A 47 1.63 7.28 8.43
C PRO A 47 3.00 7.90 8.72
N LEU A 48 4.01 7.05 8.87
CA LEU A 48 5.41 7.46 8.94
C LEU A 48 5.90 7.94 7.57
N ASP A 49 5.42 7.31 6.51
CA ASP A 49 5.71 7.67 5.13
C ASP A 49 4.54 7.31 4.23
N THR A 50 4.41 8.01 3.11
CA THR A 50 3.39 7.73 2.10
C THR A 50 4.01 7.77 0.72
N PHE A 51 3.48 6.93 -0.18
CA PHE A 51 3.87 6.97 -1.59
C PHE A 51 2.66 6.71 -2.50
N GLY A 52 2.74 7.22 -3.72
CA GLY A 52 1.73 6.98 -4.76
C GLY A 52 2.14 5.82 -5.67
N LEU A 53 1.21 4.95 -5.98
CA LEU A 53 1.37 3.82 -6.90
C LEU A 53 0.32 3.89 -8.01
N ALA A 54 0.77 4.11 -9.25
CA ALA A 54 -0.11 3.91 -10.40
C ALA A 54 -0.38 2.42 -10.59
N PHE A 55 -1.64 2.04 -10.81
CA PHE A 55 -2.02 0.66 -11.06
C PHE A 55 -3.04 0.54 -12.18
N THR A 56 -3.07 -0.62 -12.82
CA THR A 56 -4.03 -0.92 -13.89
C THR A 56 -5.28 -1.54 -13.28
N PHE A 57 -6.44 -0.93 -13.56
CA PHE A 57 -7.73 -1.45 -13.10
C PHE A 57 -8.46 -2.16 -14.24
N VAL A 58 -8.97 -3.36 -13.97
CA VAL A 58 -9.83 -4.11 -14.88
C VAL A 58 -11.27 -4.00 -14.41
N SER A 59 -12.15 -3.53 -15.29
CA SER A 59 -13.58 -3.38 -14.99
C SER A 59 -14.19 -4.71 -14.56
N GLY A 60 -14.89 -4.72 -13.42
CA GLY A 60 -15.51 -5.92 -12.84
C GLY A 60 -14.73 -6.53 -11.67
N GLN A 61 -13.52 -6.06 -11.38
CA GLN A 61 -12.80 -6.38 -10.15
C GLN A 61 -13.04 -5.33 -9.06
N ASP A 62 -12.78 -5.70 -7.80
CA ASP A 62 -12.80 -4.73 -6.71
C ASP A 62 -11.60 -3.78 -6.82
N LEU A 63 -11.88 -2.48 -6.75
CA LEU A 63 -10.87 -1.44 -6.97
C LEU A 63 -9.82 -1.43 -5.85
N LEU A 64 -10.26 -1.65 -4.61
CA LEU A 64 -9.39 -1.67 -3.44
C LEU A 64 -8.52 -2.92 -3.43
N GLU A 65 -9.09 -4.07 -3.77
CA GLU A 65 -8.36 -5.33 -3.92
C GLU A 65 -7.31 -5.24 -5.03
N THR A 66 -7.65 -4.65 -6.18
CA THR A 66 -6.70 -4.46 -7.28
C THR A 66 -5.54 -3.56 -6.86
N ALA A 67 -5.83 -2.45 -6.18
CA ALA A 67 -4.80 -1.56 -5.64
C ALA A 67 -3.92 -2.29 -4.62
N TYR A 68 -4.52 -3.06 -3.70
CA TYR A 68 -3.81 -3.84 -2.70
C TYR A 68 -2.85 -4.86 -3.34
N LEU A 69 -3.31 -5.61 -4.34
CA LEU A 69 -2.50 -6.58 -5.07
C LEU A 69 -1.36 -5.91 -5.82
N ALA A 70 -1.59 -4.71 -6.38
CA ALA A 70 -0.54 -3.93 -7.02
C ALA A 70 0.55 -3.50 -6.01
N VAL A 71 0.18 -3.12 -4.79
CA VAL A 71 1.14 -2.82 -3.71
C VAL A 71 1.92 -4.07 -3.33
N LYS A 72 1.24 -5.21 -3.14
CA LYS A 72 1.86 -6.49 -2.79
C LYS A 72 2.84 -6.98 -3.86
N ALA A 73 2.60 -6.64 -5.13
CA ALA A 73 3.47 -6.99 -6.24
C ALA A 73 4.75 -6.15 -6.33
N LEU A 74 4.89 -5.09 -5.52
CA LEU A 74 6.12 -4.28 -5.52
C LEU A 74 7.31 -5.09 -4.98
N PRO A 75 8.52 -4.93 -5.55
CA PRO A 75 9.71 -5.65 -5.10
C PRO A 75 10.00 -5.45 -3.61
N ASP A 76 9.80 -4.22 -3.12
CA ASP A 76 10.01 -3.83 -1.73
C ASP A 76 9.08 -4.57 -0.75
N PHE A 77 7.91 -5.02 -1.23
CA PHE A 77 6.89 -5.71 -0.44
C PHE A 77 6.74 -7.20 -0.78
N SER A 78 7.68 -7.77 -1.54
CA SER A 78 7.64 -9.16 -2.00
C SER A 78 7.67 -10.21 -0.87
N SER A 79 8.15 -9.83 0.31
CA SER A 79 8.17 -10.69 1.52
C SER A 79 7.08 -10.32 2.54
N ALA A 80 6.20 -9.37 2.21
CA ALA A 80 5.14 -8.95 3.09
C ALA A 80 4.04 -10.02 3.25
N ALA A 81 3.57 -10.19 4.48
CA ALA A 81 2.44 -11.06 4.79
C ALA A 81 1.13 -10.25 4.80
N ASP A 82 0.02 -10.89 4.41
CA ASP A 82 -1.31 -10.30 4.52
C ASP A 82 -1.74 -10.20 6.00
N CYS A 83 -2.42 -9.10 6.36
CA CYS A 83 -2.98 -8.86 7.69
C CYS A 83 -4.33 -8.11 7.66
#